data_AF-A0A1Y5I7U9-F1
#
_entry.id   AF-A0A1Y5I7U9-F1
#
_cell.length_a   1.000
_cell.length_b   1.000
_cell.length_c   1.000
_cell.angle_alpha   90.00
_cell.angle_beta   90.00
_cell.angle_gamma   90.00
#
_symmetry.space_group_name_H-M   'P 1'
#
loop_
_entity.id
_entity.type
_entity.pdbx_description
1 polymer ?
#
loop_
_entity_poly.entity_id
_entity_poly.type
_entity_poly.pdbx_seq_one_letter_code
_entity_poly.pdbx_strand_id
1 'polypeptide(L)'
;MAAPAVASALGGLGALGAGAAGAMSALGGAGVIFGATGAGMAGFAIARRTSRELEQFQFIPLRGAGRGFAVHVFIPGFLRDGEDLLTTWGGEGNQYVVVVSEPGALGLSLGRDSEGNIYVEPFDAEAVSVGSKAKDAGVIAGSVLVSYRSLDPSFQKSASTRYVLSKNRDPVRTLTEIEDLPRPLELRLALPNQDEELNEKIGAMVDDMRDVVTENTLEDSVNSPELDLIRQEKKRSHSTGEQYVLNWEPTTLSQLGAAMQFLGGKYAIKMAAPQVIAKTALASIASAFAWPVTLLSVASYLDNPWQLARNKADIVGGEIARALLSQYHGRRPVTLVAYSAGAYVVQSTLMKLHEAGDKGQDIVDSVVLISAPLSNSRETWAPMREVVSGRFINVYVPDDWMLMFFYKLQSVDTTLGLAGLQPVAHEHIENVALPGLKHAKIPDNMADILAYLGVEDEIK
;
A
#
# COMPACT_ATOMS: atom_id res chain seq x y z
N MET A 1 -57.40 -20.86 34.50
CA MET A 1 -57.91 -19.93 33.47
C MET A 1 -57.15 -18.63 33.59
N ALA A 2 -56.65 -18.17 32.44
CA ALA A 2 -56.10 -16.87 32.03
C ALA A 2 -55.82 -15.75 33.06
N ALA A 3 -54.63 -15.16 32.87
CA ALA A 3 -54.12 -13.89 33.42
C ALA A 3 -54.80 -12.65 32.76
N PRO A 4 -54.39 -11.38 33.03
CA PRO A 4 -53.09 -10.88 32.57
C PRO A 4 -52.36 -9.91 33.52
N ALA A 5 -51.09 -9.74 33.19
CA ALA A 5 -50.06 -8.91 33.80
C ALA A 5 -50.18 -7.42 33.47
N VAL A 6 -49.59 -6.58 34.32
CA VAL A 6 -48.91 -5.33 33.93
C VAL A 6 -47.59 -5.28 34.70
N ALA A 7 -46.47 -5.38 33.97
CA ALA A 7 -45.12 -5.30 34.49
C ALA A 7 -44.66 -3.85 34.57
N SER A 8 -44.21 -3.42 35.75
CA SER A 8 -43.53 -2.16 36.00
C SER A 8 -42.04 -2.30 35.69
N ALA A 9 -41.53 -1.56 34.71
CA ALA A 9 -40.10 -1.41 34.47
C ALA A 9 -39.61 -0.08 35.07
N LEU A 10 -38.92 -0.15 36.22
CA LEU A 10 -38.03 0.89 36.76
C LEU A 10 -37.24 0.28 37.93
N GLY A 11 -35.96 0.01 37.70
CA GLY A 11 -34.99 -0.45 38.71
C GLY A 11 -33.84 -1.20 38.03
N GLY A 12 -32.58 -0.81 38.13
CA GLY A 12 -31.98 0.29 38.87
C GLY A 12 -30.59 0.62 38.31
N LEU A 13 -30.24 1.91 38.42
CA LEU A 13 -28.87 2.39 38.45
C LEU A 13 -28.24 1.92 39.78
N GLY A 14 -27.28 0.99 39.71
CA GLY A 14 -26.54 0.55 40.88
C GLY A 14 -25.36 -0.35 40.52
N ALA A 15 -24.17 0.07 40.95
CA ALA A 15 -22.86 -0.61 40.91
C ALA A 15 -22.06 -0.55 39.59
N LEU A 16 -21.39 0.60 39.37
CA LEU A 16 -20.12 0.67 38.67
C LEU A 16 -19.06 -0.09 39.49
N GLY A 17 -18.93 -1.39 39.25
CA GLY A 17 -17.83 -2.23 39.68
C GLY A 17 -16.99 -2.62 38.47
N ALA A 18 -15.67 -2.58 38.61
CA ALA A 18 -14.69 -2.90 37.56
C ALA A 18 -15.01 -4.23 36.85
N GLY A 19 -15.34 -4.15 35.56
CA GLY A 19 -15.73 -5.32 34.77
C GLY A 19 -16.28 -4.93 33.40
N ALA A 20 -15.50 -4.22 32.59
CA ALA A 20 -15.80 -4.02 31.16
C ALA A 20 -15.15 -5.11 30.29
N ALA A 21 -15.27 -6.36 30.71
CA ALA A 21 -14.87 -7.53 29.93
C ALA A 21 -16.13 -8.36 29.63
N GLY A 22 -16.79 -8.06 28.51
CA GLY A 22 -17.89 -8.90 28.02
C GLY A 22 -19.08 -8.13 27.47
N ALA A 23 -18.93 -7.55 26.27
CA ALA A 23 -20.05 -7.28 25.37
C ALA A 23 -19.54 -6.94 23.96
N MET A 24 -19.03 -7.92 23.20
CA MET A 24 -18.96 -7.86 21.73
C MET A 24 -18.72 -9.28 21.16
N SER A 25 -19.71 -10.17 21.28
CA SER A 25 -19.68 -11.53 20.71
C SER A 25 -20.65 -11.72 19.53
N ALA A 26 -21.09 -10.64 18.87
CA ALA A 26 -22.04 -10.73 17.78
C ALA A 26 -21.59 -9.91 16.57
N LEU A 27 -20.49 -10.32 15.93
CA LEU A 27 -20.17 -10.17 14.50
C LEU A 27 -18.98 -11.08 14.22
N GLY A 28 -19.10 -11.97 13.25
CA GLY A 28 -18.21 -13.12 13.06
C GLY A 28 -16.72 -12.78 12.97
N GLY A 29 -15.93 -13.36 13.89
CA GLY A 29 -14.53 -13.73 13.68
C GLY A 29 -13.57 -12.65 13.22
N ALA A 30 -13.39 -11.58 14.00
CA ALA A 30 -12.17 -10.76 13.99
C ALA A 30 -12.06 -10.05 15.35
N GLY A 31 -11.04 -10.40 16.15
CA GLY A 31 -10.76 -9.71 17.40
C GLY A 31 -10.29 -8.29 17.10
N VAL A 32 -10.96 -7.29 17.70
CA VAL A 32 -10.44 -5.92 17.74
C VAL A 32 -9.46 -5.89 18.92
N ILE A 33 -8.15 -5.88 18.65
CA ILE A 33 -7.13 -5.82 19.70
C ILE A 33 -7.10 -4.40 20.27
N PHE A 34 -7.83 -4.17 21.35
CA PHE A 34 -7.69 -2.97 22.16
C PHE A 34 -6.56 -3.18 23.18
N GLY A 35 -5.33 -2.86 22.78
CA GLY A 35 -4.22 -2.63 23.72
C GLY A 35 -4.11 -1.15 24.07
N ALA A 36 -3.39 -0.80 25.13
CA ALA A 36 -3.10 0.58 25.58
C ALA A 36 -2.41 1.47 24.51
N THR A 37 -2.14 0.91 23.33
CA THR A 37 -1.44 1.48 22.18
C THR A 37 -2.26 1.49 20.87
N GLY A 38 -3.56 1.15 20.91
CA GLY A 38 -4.52 1.34 19.81
C GLY A 38 -4.84 0.08 18.99
N ALA A 39 -6.04 0.04 18.40
CA ALA A 39 -6.49 -1.03 17.51
C ALA A 39 -5.89 -0.84 16.11
N GLY A 40 -4.87 -1.63 15.76
CA GLY A 40 -4.18 -1.55 14.47
C GLY A 40 -4.98 -2.20 13.33
N MET A 41 -4.68 -1.84 12.08
CA MET A 41 -5.36 -2.42 10.90
C MET A 41 -4.78 -3.73 10.40
N ALA A 42 -3.61 -4.15 10.91
CA ALA A 42 -2.88 -5.30 10.39
C ALA A 42 -3.62 -6.65 10.56
N GLY A 43 -4.40 -6.79 11.64
CA GLY A 43 -5.20 -7.99 11.92
C GLY A 43 -6.55 -8.04 11.21
N PHE A 44 -6.86 -7.05 10.36
CA PHE A 44 -8.16 -7.00 9.69
C PHE A 44 -8.33 -8.19 8.75
N ALA A 45 -9.31 -9.04 9.06
CA ALA A 45 -9.63 -10.22 8.26
C ALA A 45 -10.63 -9.87 7.14
N ILE A 46 -10.27 -10.24 5.92
CA ILE A 46 -11.17 -10.16 4.75
C ILE A 46 -12.36 -11.09 4.96
N ALA A 47 -13.55 -10.68 4.49
CA ALA A 47 -14.71 -11.55 4.49
C ALA A 47 -14.43 -12.78 3.59
N ARG A 48 -14.76 -13.99 4.07
CA ARG A 48 -14.50 -15.25 3.34
C ARG A 48 -15.03 -15.30 1.90
N ARG A 49 -16.05 -14.49 1.58
CA ARG A 49 -16.60 -14.37 0.22
C ARG A 49 -15.67 -13.60 -0.72
N THR A 50 -15.01 -12.56 -0.20
CA THR A 50 -14.14 -11.66 -0.96
C THR A 50 -12.71 -12.19 -1.07
N SER A 51 -12.29 -13.06 -0.15
CA SER A 51 -10.92 -13.63 -0.13
C SER A 51 -10.61 -14.57 -1.31
N ARG A 52 -11.58 -14.92 -2.15
CA ARG A 52 -11.36 -15.69 -3.39
C ARG A 52 -11.21 -14.80 -4.62
N GLU A 53 -11.55 -13.52 -4.48
CA GLU A 53 -11.51 -12.55 -5.57
C GLU A 53 -10.23 -11.72 -5.54
N LEU A 54 -9.45 -11.79 -4.46
CA LEU A 54 -8.17 -11.09 -4.36
C LEU A 54 -7.04 -12.11 -4.22
N GLU A 55 -5.96 -11.89 -4.95
CA GLU A 55 -4.69 -12.61 -4.78
C GLU A 55 -4.14 -12.35 -3.37
N GLN A 56 -4.08 -11.07 -2.99
CA GLN A 56 -3.58 -10.60 -1.71
C GLN A 56 -4.33 -9.35 -1.30
N PHE A 57 -4.61 -9.22 0.00
CA PHE A 57 -5.03 -7.97 0.62
C PHE A 57 -4.57 -7.98 2.07
N GLN A 58 -3.65 -7.09 2.40
CA GLN A 58 -3.07 -7.01 3.74
C GLN A 58 -2.54 -5.61 4.04
N PHE A 59 -2.78 -5.12 5.25
CA PHE A 59 -2.13 -3.93 5.77
C PHE A 59 -0.79 -4.32 6.43
N ILE A 60 0.31 -3.94 5.80
CA ILE A 60 1.67 -4.21 6.29
C ILE A 60 2.13 -3.02 7.15
N PRO A 61 2.42 -3.20 8.44
CA PRO A 61 2.85 -2.10 9.31
C PRO A 61 4.29 -1.67 8.97
N LEU A 62 4.44 -0.48 8.41
CA LEU A 62 5.73 0.07 8.00
C LEU A 62 6.45 0.75 9.15
N ARG A 63 5.76 1.69 9.83
CA ARG A 63 6.30 2.47 10.96
C ARG A 63 5.21 2.79 11.97
N GLY A 64 5.63 3.17 13.17
CA GLY A 64 4.72 3.66 14.18
C GLY A 64 3.72 2.62 14.68
N ALA A 65 3.91 1.32 14.42
CA ALA A 65 3.00 0.28 14.91
C ALA A 65 2.77 0.39 16.42
N GLY A 66 1.52 0.53 16.85
CA GLY A 66 1.15 0.79 18.24
C GLY A 66 1.51 2.20 18.73
N ARG A 67 1.70 3.19 17.87
CA ARG A 67 2.06 4.57 18.24
C ARG A 67 1.27 5.59 17.43
N GLY A 68 0.63 6.52 18.13
CA GLY A 68 0.00 7.69 17.53
C GLY A 68 -1.53 7.59 17.44
N PHE A 69 -2.15 8.77 17.35
CA PHE A 69 -3.60 8.94 17.30
C PHE A 69 -4.15 9.01 15.87
N ALA A 70 -3.30 8.89 14.85
CA ALA A 70 -3.67 8.89 13.44
C ALA A 70 -3.22 7.59 12.77
N VAL A 71 -3.87 7.23 11.66
CA VAL A 71 -3.52 6.09 10.82
C VAL A 71 -3.26 6.57 9.40
N HIS A 72 -2.15 6.15 8.81
CA HIS A 72 -1.78 6.46 7.44
C HIS A 72 -1.76 5.16 6.64
N VAL A 73 -2.45 5.15 5.50
CA VAL A 73 -2.49 4.00 4.59
C VAL A 73 -1.92 4.43 3.24
N PHE A 74 -0.80 3.81 2.90
CA PHE A 74 -0.08 3.98 1.65
C PHE A 74 -0.49 2.90 0.66
N ILE A 75 -0.95 3.31 -0.52
CA ILE A 75 -1.59 2.44 -1.50
C ILE A 75 -0.82 2.52 -2.82
N PRO A 76 -0.03 1.49 -3.18
CA PRO A 76 0.73 1.48 -4.41
C PRO A 76 -0.19 1.33 -5.64
N GLY A 77 0.23 1.88 -6.77
CA GLY A 77 -0.46 1.73 -8.06
C GLY A 77 0.24 0.89 -9.11
N PHE A 78 1.51 0.57 -8.89
CA PHE A 78 2.31 -0.40 -9.65
C PHE A 78 3.56 -0.70 -8.85
N LEU A 79 4.18 -1.87 -9.05
CA LEU A 79 5.42 -2.26 -8.41
C LEU A 79 6.46 -2.56 -9.48
N ARG A 80 7.68 -2.04 -9.34
CA ARG A 80 8.74 -2.27 -10.31
C ARG A 80 9.56 -3.52 -10.00
N ASP A 81 9.65 -3.85 -8.72
CA ASP A 81 10.35 -5.00 -8.16
C ASP A 81 9.68 -5.40 -6.84
N GLY A 82 10.17 -6.48 -6.23
CA GLY A 82 9.65 -6.98 -4.96
C GLY A 82 9.92 -6.09 -3.74
N GLU A 83 10.82 -5.11 -3.83
CA GLU A 83 11.14 -4.19 -2.73
C GLU A 83 10.29 -2.92 -2.77
N ASP A 84 9.89 -2.50 -3.98
CA ASP A 84 9.10 -1.29 -4.27
C ASP A 84 7.86 -1.15 -3.39
N LEU A 85 7.27 -2.27 -2.97
CA LEU A 85 6.12 -2.30 -2.06
C LEU A 85 6.39 -1.50 -0.79
N LEU A 86 7.57 -1.65 -0.17
CA LEU A 86 7.93 -0.95 1.05
C LEU A 86 8.88 0.22 0.81
N THR A 87 9.83 0.09 -0.13
CA THR A 87 10.88 1.10 -0.36
C THR A 87 10.32 2.42 -0.90
N THR A 88 9.25 2.38 -1.71
CA THR A 88 8.51 3.57 -2.15
C THR A 88 8.12 4.47 -0.98
N TRP A 89 7.78 3.87 0.17
CA TRP A 89 7.30 4.58 1.35
C TRP A 89 8.42 4.77 2.39
N GLY A 90 9.67 4.59 1.97
CA GLY A 90 10.89 4.70 2.77
C GLY A 90 11.23 3.46 3.61
N GLY A 91 10.59 2.31 3.35
CA GLY A 91 11.04 1.03 3.90
C GLY A 91 12.47 0.72 3.45
N GLU A 92 13.25 0.07 4.31
CA GLU A 92 14.64 -0.31 4.00
C GLU A 92 14.77 -1.84 4.04
N GLY A 93 15.42 -2.43 3.03
CA GLY A 93 15.72 -3.86 2.97
C GLY A 93 14.47 -4.76 2.98
N ASN A 94 13.37 -4.30 2.38
CA ASN A 94 12.06 -4.95 2.41
C ASN A 94 11.55 -5.25 3.84
N GLN A 95 11.96 -4.43 4.82
CA GLN A 95 11.65 -4.64 6.23
C GLN A 95 10.41 -3.87 6.68
N TYR A 96 9.64 -4.52 7.53
CA TYR A 96 8.48 -3.99 8.23
C TYR A 96 8.58 -4.29 9.73
N VAL A 97 7.80 -3.58 10.54
CA VAL A 97 7.90 -3.68 12.00
C VAL A 97 6.52 -3.91 12.59
N VAL A 98 6.40 -5.00 13.35
CA VAL A 98 5.19 -5.32 14.12
C VAL A 98 5.46 -5.12 15.62
N VAL A 99 4.40 -4.76 16.35
CA VAL A 99 4.46 -4.66 17.81
C VAL A 99 3.37 -5.53 18.41
N VAL A 100 3.77 -6.55 19.15
CA VAL A 100 2.85 -7.43 19.89
C VAL A 100 2.78 -6.95 21.32
N SER A 101 1.64 -6.35 21.69
CA SER A 101 1.46 -5.72 23.00
C SER A 101 1.03 -6.69 24.09
N GLU A 102 0.38 -7.80 23.74
CA GLU A 102 -0.15 -8.75 24.71
C GLU A 102 0.89 -9.81 25.14
N PRO A 103 1.00 -10.13 26.44
CA PRO A 103 1.86 -11.22 26.93
C PRO A 103 1.41 -12.60 26.47
N GLY A 104 2.30 -13.60 26.60
CA GLY A 104 2.03 -15.00 26.27
C GLY A 104 2.52 -15.41 24.89
N ALA A 105 2.08 -16.59 24.43
CA ALA A 105 2.52 -17.19 23.18
C ALA A 105 2.17 -16.31 21.98
N LEU A 106 3.09 -16.21 21.02
CA LEU A 106 2.92 -15.44 19.78
C LEU A 106 1.96 -16.15 18.80
N GLY A 107 1.85 -17.47 18.90
CA GLY A 107 1.06 -18.26 17.95
C GLY A 107 1.67 -18.29 16.55
N LEU A 108 3.00 -18.37 16.49
CA LEU A 108 3.78 -18.54 15.25
C LEU A 108 4.78 -19.70 15.42
N SER A 109 5.28 -20.22 14.30
CA SER A 109 6.40 -21.15 14.27
C SER A 109 7.56 -20.54 13.48
N LEU A 110 8.79 -20.91 13.82
CA LEU A 110 10.00 -20.39 13.18
C LEU A 110 10.77 -21.54 12.52
N GLY A 111 10.99 -21.41 11.21
CA GLY A 111 11.81 -22.29 10.40
C GLY A 111 13.19 -21.70 10.14
N ARG A 112 14.06 -22.48 9.51
CA ARG A 112 15.35 -22.01 8.97
C ARG A 112 15.50 -22.42 7.52
N ASP A 113 15.94 -21.48 6.69
CA ASP A 113 16.24 -21.75 5.29
C ASP A 113 17.66 -22.34 5.11
N SER A 114 18.01 -22.65 3.86
CA SER A 114 19.33 -23.18 3.50
C SER A 114 20.48 -22.22 3.76
N GLU A 115 20.19 -20.91 3.87
CA GLU A 115 21.16 -19.87 4.20
C GLU A 115 21.28 -19.61 5.71
N GLY A 116 20.47 -20.29 6.53
CA GLY A 116 20.42 -20.13 7.98
C GLY A 116 19.60 -18.93 8.45
N ASN A 117 18.85 -18.26 7.57
CA ASN A 117 17.92 -17.21 7.97
C ASN A 117 16.71 -17.83 8.68
N ILE A 118 16.23 -17.15 9.72
CA ILE A 118 15.06 -17.57 10.47
C ILE A 118 13.84 -16.97 9.80
N TYR A 119 12.88 -17.79 9.39
CA TYR A 119 11.65 -17.32 8.77
C TYR A 119 10.42 -17.77 9.56
N VAL A 120 9.33 -17.03 9.42
CA VAL A 120 8.03 -17.38 10.01
C VAL A 120 7.39 -18.46 9.15
N GLU A 121 7.14 -19.64 9.71
CA GLU A 121 6.44 -20.71 9.00
C GLU A 121 4.97 -20.34 8.73
N PRO A 122 4.31 -20.99 7.76
CA PRO A 122 2.88 -20.86 7.58
C PRO A 122 2.13 -21.06 8.89
N PHE A 123 1.19 -20.16 9.21
CA PHE A 123 0.40 -20.27 10.42
C PHE A 123 -0.44 -21.55 10.38
N ASP A 124 -0.29 -22.39 11.40
CA ASP A 124 -1.09 -23.61 11.56
C ASP A 124 -2.59 -23.29 11.57
N ALA A 125 -3.37 -24.06 10.82
CA ALA A 125 -4.82 -23.89 10.73
C ALA A 125 -5.49 -24.01 12.11
N GLU A 126 -4.93 -24.84 13.01
CA GLU A 126 -5.43 -24.98 14.37
C GLU A 126 -5.05 -23.78 15.25
N ALA A 127 -3.84 -23.24 15.11
CA ALA A 127 -3.42 -21.99 15.79
C ALA A 127 -4.22 -20.76 15.29
N VAL A 128 -4.61 -20.72 14.02
CA VAL A 128 -5.50 -19.69 13.45
C VAL A 128 -6.91 -19.77 14.05
N SER A 129 -7.36 -20.95 14.48
CA SER A 129 -8.67 -21.12 15.15
C SER A 129 -8.67 -20.62 16.60
N VAL A 130 -7.50 -20.54 17.24
CA VAL A 130 -7.33 -20.08 18.63
C VAL A 130 -6.97 -18.58 18.71
N GLY A 131 -6.66 -17.94 17.57
CA GLY A 131 -6.27 -16.52 17.49
C GLY A 131 -4.75 -16.36 17.66
N SER A 132 -4.05 -16.10 16.55
CA SER A 132 -2.59 -15.89 16.56
C SER A 132 -2.27 -14.42 16.77
N LYS A 133 -1.70 -14.08 17.93
CA LYS A 133 -1.30 -12.70 18.28
C LYS A 133 -0.30 -12.11 17.30
N ALA A 134 0.61 -12.93 16.79
CA ALA A 134 1.56 -12.53 15.77
C ALA A 134 0.86 -12.15 14.47
N LYS A 135 -0.05 -13.02 13.98
CA LYS A 135 -0.82 -12.76 12.78
C LYS A 135 -1.67 -11.49 12.93
N ASP A 136 -2.34 -11.34 14.06
CA ASP A 136 -3.20 -10.19 14.33
C ASP A 136 -2.40 -8.88 14.47
N ALA A 137 -1.13 -8.97 14.90
CA ALA A 137 -0.20 -7.84 14.91
C ALA A 137 0.40 -7.52 13.52
N GLY A 138 0.09 -8.32 12.50
CA GLY A 138 0.55 -8.10 11.12
C GLY A 138 1.77 -8.92 10.70
N VAL A 139 2.13 -9.99 11.43
CA VAL A 139 3.20 -10.89 10.99
C VAL A 139 2.75 -11.66 9.76
N ILE A 140 3.61 -11.69 8.75
CA ILE A 140 3.37 -12.33 7.45
C ILE A 140 4.19 -13.62 7.40
N ALA A 141 3.53 -14.74 7.12
CA ALA A 141 4.21 -16.02 6.92
C ALA A 141 5.22 -15.94 5.77
N GLY A 142 6.32 -16.68 5.88
CA GLY A 142 7.48 -16.61 4.99
C GLY A 142 8.44 -15.45 5.27
N SER A 143 8.06 -14.48 6.11
CA SER A 143 8.95 -13.34 6.42
C SER A 143 10.16 -13.78 7.23
N VAL A 144 11.33 -13.25 6.90
CA VAL A 144 12.56 -13.47 7.66
C VAL A 144 12.54 -12.59 8.91
N LEU A 145 12.72 -13.19 10.08
CA LEU A 145 12.90 -12.46 11.33
C LEU A 145 14.30 -11.84 11.36
N VAL A 146 14.38 -10.51 11.23
CA VAL A 146 15.64 -9.77 11.17
C VAL A 146 16.13 -9.39 12.56
N SER A 147 15.22 -8.89 13.41
CA SER A 147 15.53 -8.58 14.79
C SER A 147 14.30 -8.53 15.68
N TYR A 148 14.49 -8.61 16.99
CA TYR A 148 13.42 -8.41 17.97
C TYR A 148 13.95 -7.65 19.19
N ARG A 149 13.04 -6.99 19.91
CA ARG A 149 13.33 -6.35 21.22
C ARG A 149 12.08 -6.13 22.05
N SER A 150 12.25 -6.15 23.37
CA SER A 150 11.23 -5.60 24.28
C SER A 150 11.27 -4.07 24.25
N LEU A 151 10.08 -3.46 24.23
CA LEU A 151 9.85 -2.03 24.38
C LEU A 151 9.51 -1.63 25.82
N ASP A 152 9.49 -2.58 26.76
CA ASP A 152 9.26 -2.30 28.17
C ASP A 152 10.40 -1.43 28.74
N PRO A 153 10.11 -0.20 29.22
CA PRO A 153 11.13 0.69 29.78
C PRO A 153 11.84 0.09 31.00
N SER A 154 11.17 -0.77 31.77
CA SER A 154 11.73 -1.42 32.95
C SER A 154 12.79 -2.48 32.59
N PHE A 155 12.73 -3.01 31.36
CA PHE A 155 13.66 -4.00 30.82
C PHE A 155 14.87 -3.36 30.13
N GLN A 156 14.84 -2.06 29.82
CA GLN A 156 15.94 -1.31 29.20
C GLN A 156 17.00 -0.86 30.22
N LYS A 157 17.90 -1.77 30.64
CA LYS A 157 19.08 -1.40 31.46
C LYS A 157 20.44 -1.54 30.78
N SER A 158 20.52 -1.94 29.51
CA SER A 158 21.79 -1.98 28.76
C SER A 158 21.59 -1.58 27.30
N ALA A 159 22.53 -0.82 26.74
CA ALA A 159 22.45 -0.11 25.46
C ALA A 159 22.40 -0.99 24.18
N SER A 160 22.00 -2.27 24.27
CA SER A 160 21.94 -3.19 23.13
C SER A 160 20.88 -4.30 23.31
N THR A 161 19.61 -3.96 23.57
CA THR A 161 18.52 -4.96 23.69
C THR A 161 17.85 -5.31 22.35
N ARG A 162 18.37 -4.80 21.22
CA ARG A 162 17.95 -5.25 19.88
C ARG A 162 18.82 -6.45 19.48
N TYR A 163 18.21 -7.61 19.44
CA TYR A 163 18.86 -8.83 18.98
C TYR A 163 18.77 -8.88 17.45
N VAL A 164 19.88 -8.57 16.77
CA VAL A 164 19.99 -8.70 15.31
C VAL A 164 20.39 -10.13 15.02
N LEU A 165 19.58 -10.84 14.23
CA LEU A 165 19.87 -12.21 13.86
C LEU A 165 20.89 -12.19 12.71
N SER A 166 22.17 -12.38 13.06
CA SER A 166 23.24 -12.50 12.06
C SER A 166 23.33 -13.94 11.56
N LYS A 167 23.67 -14.12 10.27
CA LYS A 167 23.75 -15.42 9.58
C LYS A 167 24.66 -16.47 10.26
N ASN A 168 25.50 -16.10 11.25
CA ASN A 168 26.50 -17.03 11.79
C ASN A 168 27.10 -16.75 13.18
N ARG A 169 26.57 -15.85 14.04
CA ARG A 169 27.30 -15.48 15.28
C ARG A 169 26.54 -15.44 16.60
N ASP A 170 25.21 -15.46 16.61
CA ASP A 170 24.47 -15.39 17.88
C ASP A 170 23.79 -16.72 18.20
N PRO A 171 23.84 -17.21 19.46
CA PRO A 171 22.97 -18.29 19.87
C PRO A 171 21.54 -17.80 19.71
N VAL A 172 20.90 -18.28 18.64
CA VAL A 172 19.51 -17.96 18.34
C VAL A 172 18.68 -18.41 19.53
N ARG A 173 18.18 -17.43 20.29
CA ARG A 173 17.20 -17.67 21.34
C ARG A 173 16.04 -18.50 20.76
N THR A 174 15.60 -19.51 21.49
CA THR A 174 14.43 -20.29 21.10
C THR A 174 13.18 -19.39 21.01
N LEU A 175 12.15 -19.81 20.27
CA LEU A 175 10.88 -19.07 20.21
C LEU A 175 10.33 -18.78 21.61
N THR A 176 10.43 -19.75 22.52
CA THR A 176 10.05 -19.62 23.93
C THR A 176 10.76 -18.46 24.62
N GLU A 177 12.07 -18.31 24.38
CA GLU A 177 12.83 -17.20 24.96
C GLU A 177 12.45 -15.83 24.37
N ILE A 178 11.96 -15.77 23.12
CA ILE A 178 11.41 -14.54 22.53
C ILE A 178 10.04 -14.24 23.16
N GLU A 179 9.22 -15.26 23.40
CA GLU A 179 7.90 -15.14 24.02
C GLU A 179 7.95 -14.71 25.49
N ASP A 180 9.01 -15.09 26.20
CA ASP A 180 9.27 -14.73 27.60
C ASP A 180 9.71 -13.26 27.79
N LEU A 181 10.03 -12.53 26.70
CA LEU A 181 10.40 -11.13 26.79
C LEU A 181 9.22 -10.26 27.25
N PRO A 182 9.47 -9.26 28.12
CA PRO A 182 8.43 -8.32 28.53
C PRO A 182 7.81 -7.59 27.33
N ARG A 183 6.51 -7.32 27.42
CA ARG A 183 5.76 -6.63 26.37
C ARG A 183 5.76 -5.11 26.61
N PRO A 184 5.60 -4.28 25.56
CA PRO A 184 5.37 -4.64 24.16
C PRO A 184 6.60 -5.23 23.49
N LEU A 185 6.42 -6.22 22.62
CA LEU A 185 7.50 -6.84 21.86
C LEU A 185 7.52 -6.30 20.43
N GLU A 186 8.62 -5.67 20.02
CA GLU A 186 8.88 -5.25 18.64
C GLU A 186 9.55 -6.40 17.89
N LEU A 187 8.96 -6.83 16.77
CA LEU A 187 9.60 -7.73 15.81
C LEU A 187 9.84 -6.96 14.51
N ARG A 188 11.04 -7.06 13.99
CA ARG A 188 11.42 -6.54 12.68
C ARG A 188 11.59 -7.70 11.73
N LEU A 189 10.84 -7.67 10.64
CA LEU A 189 10.69 -8.75 9.69
C LEU A 189 11.03 -8.23 8.31
N ALA A 190 11.64 -9.05 7.45
CA ALA A 190 11.78 -8.79 6.03
C ALA A 190 10.76 -9.64 5.28
N LEU A 191 10.03 -9.04 4.34
CA LEU A 191 9.16 -9.81 3.46
C LEU A 191 9.98 -10.84 2.69
N PRO A 192 9.40 -12.02 2.37
CA PRO A 192 10.07 -12.98 1.52
C PRO A 192 10.32 -12.35 0.15
N ASN A 193 11.51 -12.58 -0.40
CA ASN A 193 11.80 -12.25 -1.80
C ASN A 193 10.83 -13.05 -2.69
N GLN A 194 9.98 -12.36 -3.44
CA GLN A 194 8.91 -12.98 -4.23
C GLN A 194 9.40 -13.31 -5.64
N ASP A 195 10.45 -14.13 -5.77
CA ASP A 195 11.37 -13.84 -6.89
C ASP A 195 11.77 -14.99 -7.83
N GLU A 196 11.06 -16.13 -7.86
CA GLU A 196 11.20 -17.07 -8.98
C GLU A 196 9.97 -17.10 -9.89
N GLU A 197 8.82 -17.60 -9.43
CA GLU A 197 7.66 -17.79 -10.31
C GLU A 197 7.08 -16.46 -10.85
N LEU A 198 7.01 -15.43 -10.01
CA LEU A 198 6.54 -14.10 -10.43
C LEU A 198 7.53 -13.44 -11.38
N ASN A 199 8.83 -13.52 -11.08
CA ASN A 199 9.88 -13.00 -11.95
C ASN A 199 9.98 -13.75 -13.27
N GLU A 200 9.69 -15.05 -13.29
CA GLU A 200 9.59 -15.83 -14.52
C GLU A 200 8.40 -15.37 -15.37
N LYS A 201 7.22 -15.16 -14.75
CA LYS A 201 6.03 -14.62 -15.44
C LYS A 201 6.28 -13.21 -16.00
N ILE A 202 6.90 -12.35 -15.20
CA ILE A 202 7.28 -10.99 -15.63
C ILE A 202 8.32 -11.06 -16.75
N GLY A 203 9.33 -11.92 -16.61
CA GLY A 203 10.36 -12.16 -17.63
C GLY A 203 9.77 -12.61 -18.95
N ALA A 204 8.89 -13.62 -18.93
CA ALA A 204 8.19 -14.11 -20.11
C ALA A 204 7.33 -13.00 -20.77
N MET A 205 6.61 -12.21 -19.98
CA MET A 205 5.82 -11.07 -20.49
C MET A 205 6.73 -10.02 -21.12
N VAL A 206 7.86 -9.69 -20.49
CA VAL A 206 8.83 -8.72 -21.01
C VAL A 206 9.46 -9.22 -22.32
N ASP A 207 9.77 -10.52 -22.40
CA ASP A 207 10.32 -11.12 -23.62
C ASP A 207 9.28 -11.15 -24.76
N ASP A 208 8.02 -11.49 -24.49
CA ASP A 208 6.94 -11.38 -25.47
C ASP A 208 6.78 -9.92 -25.97
N MET A 209 6.85 -8.94 -25.07
CA MET A 209 6.83 -7.52 -25.44
C MET A 209 8.06 -7.13 -26.28
N ARG A 210 9.23 -7.74 -26.05
CA ARG A 210 10.43 -7.51 -26.89
C ARG A 210 10.22 -8.00 -28.31
N ASP A 211 9.67 -9.20 -28.49
CA ASP A 211 9.46 -9.80 -29.81
C ASP A 211 8.47 -9.00 -30.67
N VAL A 212 7.48 -8.38 -30.03
CA VAL A 212 6.50 -7.50 -30.69
C VAL A 212 7.10 -6.14 -31.08
N VAL A 213 8.08 -5.64 -30.31
CA VAL A 213 8.76 -4.38 -30.57
C VAL A 213 9.98 -4.63 -31.46
N THR A 214 9.75 -4.77 -32.76
CA THR A 214 10.84 -4.83 -33.77
C THR A 214 11.74 -3.59 -33.70
N GLU A 215 13.05 -3.84 -33.77
CA GLU A 215 14.12 -2.90 -33.41
C GLU A 215 14.05 -1.54 -34.15
N ASN A 216 13.98 -0.48 -33.35
CA ASN A 216 14.72 0.77 -33.58
C ASN A 216 15.24 1.21 -32.20
N THR A 217 16.24 0.46 -31.74
CA THR A 217 17.00 0.71 -30.52
C THR A 217 17.88 1.94 -30.72
N LEU A 218 17.76 2.92 -29.82
CA LEU A 218 18.93 3.67 -29.39
C LEU A 218 19.34 3.02 -28.07
N GLU A 219 20.58 2.54 -28.03
CA GLU A 219 21.19 1.92 -26.86
C GLU A 219 21.08 2.87 -25.66
N ASP A 220 20.44 2.41 -24.58
CA ASP A 220 20.54 3.07 -23.29
C ASP A 220 21.97 2.89 -22.80
N SER A 221 22.75 3.98 -22.82
CA SER A 221 24.03 4.03 -22.13
C SER A 221 23.79 3.94 -20.62
N VAL A 222 23.85 2.72 -20.10
CA VAL A 222 23.95 2.43 -18.67
C VAL A 222 25.35 2.83 -18.21
N ASN A 223 25.49 4.08 -17.76
CA ASN A 223 26.38 4.48 -16.68
C ASN A 223 26.17 5.96 -16.39
N SER A 224 25.48 6.25 -15.28
CA SER A 224 25.66 7.53 -14.60
C SER A 224 26.15 7.25 -13.18
N PRO A 225 27.44 7.50 -12.87
CA PRO A 225 28.00 7.37 -11.52
C PRO A 225 27.45 8.42 -10.52
N GLU A 226 26.40 9.15 -10.88
CA GLU A 226 25.78 10.21 -10.09
C GLU A 226 24.72 9.69 -9.09
N LEU A 227 24.32 8.42 -9.19
CA LEU A 227 23.30 7.81 -8.30
C LEU A 227 23.84 7.33 -6.94
N ASP A 228 25.16 7.28 -6.74
CA ASP A 228 25.75 6.90 -5.45
C ASP A 228 25.87 8.07 -4.46
N LEU A 229 25.67 9.31 -4.91
CA LEU A 229 25.93 10.51 -4.11
C LEU A 229 24.71 11.04 -3.34
N ILE A 230 23.49 10.61 -3.67
CA ILE A 230 22.25 11.09 -3.01
C ILE A 230 21.80 10.17 -1.87
N ARG A 231 22.42 8.99 -1.71
CA ARG A 231 22.02 7.99 -0.70
C ARG A 231 22.41 8.34 0.75
N GLN A 232 23.12 9.45 0.98
CA GLN A 232 23.71 9.76 2.30
C GLN A 232 23.01 10.81 3.17
N GLU A 233 21.93 11.47 2.74
CA GLU A 233 21.21 12.38 3.63
C GLU A 233 19.70 12.33 3.43
N LYS A 234 18.99 11.44 4.15
CA LYS A 234 17.63 11.70 4.64
C LYS A 234 17.22 10.67 5.70
N LYS A 235 17.90 10.74 6.84
CA LYS A 235 17.41 10.14 8.09
C LYS A 235 16.29 11.03 8.65
N ARG A 236 15.13 11.06 8.00
CA ARG A 236 13.92 11.66 8.56
C ARG A 236 12.95 10.55 8.91
N SER A 237 12.92 10.24 10.20
CA SER A 237 11.92 9.35 10.78
C SER A 237 10.58 10.12 10.80
N HIS A 238 9.67 9.80 9.87
CA HIS A 238 8.28 10.27 9.93
C HIS A 238 7.67 9.89 11.29
N SER A 239 7.20 10.87 12.06
CA SER A 239 7.13 10.72 13.52
C SER A 239 5.74 10.57 14.14
N THR A 240 4.62 10.69 13.42
CA THR A 240 3.31 10.40 14.03
C THR A 240 2.41 9.47 13.23
N GLY A 241 1.48 8.88 13.98
CA GLY A 241 0.55 7.89 13.48
C GLY A 241 1.17 6.53 13.14
N GLU A 242 0.28 5.57 13.07
CA GLU A 242 0.58 4.25 12.55
C GLU A 242 0.60 4.30 11.03
N GLN A 243 1.64 3.74 10.42
CA GLN A 243 1.80 3.72 8.97
C GLN A 243 1.65 2.30 8.44
N TYR A 244 0.73 2.13 7.50
CA TYR A 244 0.49 0.88 6.81
C TYR A 244 0.74 1.05 5.31
N VAL A 245 1.36 0.04 4.71
CA VAL A 245 1.36 -0.14 3.27
C VAL A 245 0.32 -1.21 2.94
N LEU A 246 -0.54 -0.93 1.98
CA LEU A 246 -1.49 -1.90 1.47
C LEU A 246 -0.81 -2.80 0.44
N ASN A 247 -0.67 -4.09 0.77
CA ASN A 247 -0.29 -5.11 -0.20
C ASN A 247 -1.56 -5.66 -0.85
N TRP A 248 -1.85 -5.23 -2.08
CA TRP A 248 -3.01 -5.65 -2.86
C TRP A 248 -2.58 -6.06 -4.27
N GLU A 249 -3.05 -7.23 -4.73
CA GLU A 249 -2.78 -7.75 -6.09
C GLU A 249 -1.30 -7.60 -6.55
N PRO A 250 -0.30 -8.04 -5.76
CA PRO A 250 1.11 -7.77 -6.04
C PRO A 250 1.54 -8.29 -7.41
N THR A 251 1.02 -9.43 -7.88
CA THR A 251 1.33 -9.92 -9.24
C THR A 251 0.84 -8.94 -10.30
N THR A 252 -0.39 -8.47 -10.19
CA THR A 252 -0.99 -7.52 -11.14
C THR A 252 -0.25 -6.19 -11.13
N LEU A 253 0.10 -5.67 -9.94
CA LEU A 253 0.85 -4.42 -9.80
C LEU A 253 2.28 -4.54 -10.34
N SER A 254 2.93 -5.69 -10.17
CA SER A 254 4.27 -5.95 -10.71
C SER A 254 4.26 -6.08 -12.23
N GLN A 255 3.24 -6.71 -12.81
CA GLN A 255 3.05 -6.74 -14.27
C GLN A 255 2.87 -5.33 -14.85
N LEU A 256 2.08 -4.49 -14.17
CA LEU A 256 1.94 -3.08 -14.55
C LEU A 256 3.27 -2.33 -14.50
N GLY A 257 4.03 -2.47 -13.41
CA GLY A 257 5.31 -1.76 -13.28
C GLY A 257 6.37 -2.24 -14.26
N ALA A 258 6.47 -3.55 -14.51
CA ALA A 258 7.36 -4.11 -15.52
C ALA A 258 7.05 -3.55 -16.92
N ALA A 259 5.77 -3.50 -17.28
CA ALA A 259 5.35 -2.99 -18.57
C ALA A 259 5.55 -1.46 -18.69
N MET A 260 5.34 -0.71 -17.61
CA MET A 260 5.69 0.73 -17.54
C MET A 260 7.20 0.95 -17.69
N GLN A 261 8.05 0.15 -17.06
CA GLN A 261 9.50 0.24 -17.21
C GLN A 261 9.95 -0.07 -18.63
N PHE A 262 9.40 -1.13 -19.23
CA PHE A 262 9.71 -1.53 -20.60
C PHE A 262 9.40 -0.41 -21.60
N LEU A 263 8.22 0.20 -21.49
CA LEU A 263 7.83 1.35 -22.30
C LEU A 263 8.65 2.61 -21.98
N GLY A 264 8.92 2.85 -20.69
CA GLY A 264 9.71 3.96 -20.20
C GLY A 264 11.13 3.96 -20.76
N GLY A 265 11.87 2.86 -20.63
CA GLY A 265 13.25 2.73 -21.13
C GLY A 265 13.34 2.93 -22.64
N LYS A 266 12.44 2.29 -23.40
CA LYS A 266 12.50 2.34 -24.87
C LYS A 266 12.06 3.67 -25.50
N TYR A 267 11.19 4.45 -24.83
CA TYR A 267 10.57 5.64 -25.44
C TYR A 267 10.81 6.96 -24.67
N ALA A 268 11.52 6.95 -23.52
CA ALA A 268 11.80 8.14 -22.71
C ALA A 268 12.59 9.26 -23.42
N ILE A 269 13.27 8.99 -24.54
CA ILE A 269 14.22 9.92 -25.16
C ILE A 269 13.58 10.78 -26.27
N LYS A 270 12.44 10.40 -26.87
CA LYS A 270 11.98 11.02 -28.13
C LYS A 270 10.85 12.04 -28.06
N MET A 271 10.21 12.25 -26.90
CA MET A 271 9.12 13.24 -26.77
C MET A 271 9.62 14.68 -26.54
N ALA A 272 10.92 14.89 -26.29
CA ALA A 272 11.53 16.21 -26.10
C ALA A 272 12.20 16.81 -27.35
N ALA A 273 12.19 16.15 -28.51
CA ALA A 273 12.87 16.64 -29.72
C ALA A 273 11.92 16.79 -30.92
N PRO A 274 11.35 17.99 -31.16
CA PRO A 274 10.54 18.25 -32.36
C PRO A 274 11.33 18.33 -33.68
N GLN A 275 12.64 18.04 -33.70
CA GLN A 275 13.45 18.21 -34.91
C GLN A 275 14.53 17.14 -34.97
N VAL A 276 14.37 16.13 -35.83
CA VAL A 276 15.34 15.70 -36.87
C VAL A 276 14.70 14.54 -37.62
N ILE A 277 13.81 14.79 -38.58
CA ILE A 277 13.64 13.88 -39.73
C ILE A 277 13.35 14.70 -40.99
N ALA A 278 14.37 15.41 -41.47
CA ALA A 278 14.33 16.02 -42.79
C ALA A 278 15.70 15.82 -43.45
N LYS A 279 15.98 14.60 -43.91
CA LYS A 279 16.98 14.26 -44.96
C LYS A 279 17.18 12.74 -45.09
N THR A 280 16.24 12.06 -45.72
CA THR A 280 16.55 10.85 -46.54
C THR A 280 15.38 10.60 -47.50
N ALA A 281 15.69 10.23 -48.75
CA ALA A 281 14.71 9.94 -49.80
C ALA A 281 13.90 8.63 -49.56
N LEU A 282 13.98 8.08 -48.34
CA LEU A 282 13.19 6.97 -47.79
C LEU A 282 12.30 7.43 -46.60
N ALA A 283 12.16 8.73 -46.38
CA ALA A 283 11.33 9.29 -45.29
C ALA A 283 9.81 9.05 -45.45
N SER A 284 9.34 8.62 -46.63
CA SER A 284 7.92 8.39 -46.91
C SER A 284 7.32 7.16 -46.19
N ILE A 285 8.15 6.22 -45.73
CA ILE A 285 7.66 5.03 -44.99
C ILE A 285 8.27 4.93 -43.58
N ALA A 286 9.38 5.63 -43.27
CA ALA A 286 10.21 5.30 -42.11
C ALA A 286 10.11 6.22 -40.87
N SER A 287 9.24 7.23 -40.78
CA SER A 287 9.51 8.30 -39.78
C SER A 287 8.40 8.80 -38.86
N ALA A 288 7.13 8.37 -38.98
CA ALA A 288 6.09 8.90 -38.08
C ALA A 288 5.01 7.91 -37.61
N PHE A 289 4.93 6.70 -38.20
CA PHE A 289 3.80 5.77 -37.98
C PHE A 289 4.18 4.41 -37.39
N ALA A 290 5.46 4.15 -37.09
CA ALA A 290 5.84 2.93 -36.38
C ALA A 290 5.46 3.01 -34.89
N TRP A 291 5.71 4.16 -34.26
CA TRP A 291 5.45 4.31 -32.83
C TRP A 291 3.98 4.10 -32.44
N PRO A 292 2.93 4.55 -33.18
CA PRO A 292 1.55 4.27 -32.79
C PRO A 292 1.20 2.78 -32.91
N VAL A 293 1.65 2.08 -33.95
CA VAL A 293 1.34 0.65 -34.15
C VAL A 293 2.09 -0.22 -33.15
N THR A 294 3.38 0.03 -32.94
CA THR A 294 4.20 -0.69 -31.96
C THR A 294 3.74 -0.42 -30.53
N LEU A 295 3.30 0.80 -30.24
CA LEU A 295 2.69 1.12 -28.95
C LEU A 295 1.31 0.46 -28.78
N LEU A 296 0.47 0.42 -29.83
CA LEU A 296 -0.80 -0.30 -29.83
C LEU A 296 -0.63 -1.80 -29.56
N SER A 297 0.40 -2.43 -30.14
CA SER A 297 0.67 -3.85 -29.92
C SER A 297 1.22 -4.14 -28.53
N VAL A 298 1.89 -3.19 -27.88
CA VAL A 298 2.29 -3.30 -26.48
C VAL A 298 1.11 -3.02 -25.53
N ALA A 299 0.17 -2.17 -25.93
CA ALA A 299 -1.00 -1.83 -25.14
C ALA A 299 -1.87 -3.04 -24.79
N SER A 300 -1.99 -4.02 -25.69
CA SER A 300 -2.75 -5.25 -25.39
C SER A 300 -2.20 -6.04 -24.19
N TYR A 301 -0.88 -5.96 -23.94
CA TYR A 301 -0.25 -6.59 -22.76
C TYR A 301 -0.52 -5.81 -21.47
N LEU A 302 -0.86 -4.53 -21.59
CA LEU A 302 -1.14 -3.61 -20.49
C LEU A 302 -2.63 -3.47 -20.18
N ASP A 303 -3.47 -3.61 -21.20
CA ASP A 303 -4.93 -3.49 -21.07
C ASP A 303 -5.47 -4.51 -20.08
N ASN A 304 -4.98 -5.75 -20.13
CA ASN A 304 -5.44 -6.78 -19.22
C ASN A 304 -5.02 -6.51 -17.75
N PRO A 305 -3.72 -6.30 -17.41
CA PRO A 305 -3.34 -5.96 -16.04
C PRO A 305 -3.93 -4.65 -15.51
N TRP A 306 -4.06 -3.61 -16.35
CA TRP A 306 -4.62 -2.32 -15.92
C TRP A 306 -6.12 -2.42 -15.63
N GLN A 307 -6.88 -3.03 -16.53
CA GLN A 307 -8.31 -3.24 -16.32
C GLN A 307 -8.56 -4.21 -15.16
N LEU A 308 -7.71 -5.24 -15.02
CA LEU A 308 -7.73 -6.13 -13.86
C LEU A 308 -7.49 -5.34 -12.57
N ALA A 309 -6.43 -4.53 -12.51
CA ALA A 309 -6.12 -3.69 -11.35
C ALA A 309 -7.30 -2.76 -11.01
N ARG A 310 -7.92 -2.12 -12.01
CA ARG A 310 -9.11 -1.29 -11.82
C ARG A 310 -10.31 -2.07 -11.26
N ASN A 311 -10.59 -3.25 -11.80
CA ASN A 311 -11.68 -4.09 -11.32
C ASN A 311 -11.44 -4.59 -9.89
N LYS A 312 -10.20 -5.01 -9.58
CA LYS A 312 -9.80 -5.45 -8.24
C LYS A 312 -9.80 -4.31 -7.25
N ALA A 313 -9.43 -3.10 -7.68
CA ALA A 313 -9.42 -1.92 -6.84
C ALA A 313 -10.82 -1.61 -6.26
N ASP A 314 -11.91 -1.94 -6.97
CA ASP A 314 -13.25 -1.76 -6.41
C ASP A 314 -13.52 -2.69 -5.22
N ILE A 315 -13.08 -3.94 -5.33
CA ILE A 315 -13.19 -4.95 -4.28
C ILE A 315 -12.32 -4.56 -3.08
N VAL A 316 -11.05 -4.24 -3.34
CA VAL A 316 -10.09 -3.76 -2.32
C VAL A 316 -10.64 -2.53 -1.61
N GLY A 317 -11.12 -1.54 -2.37
CA GLY A 317 -11.66 -0.31 -1.80
C GLY A 317 -12.87 -0.54 -0.90
N GLY A 318 -13.69 -1.54 -1.20
CA GLY A 318 -14.79 -1.97 -0.33
C GLY A 318 -14.37 -2.68 0.94
N GLU A 319 -13.29 -3.45 0.91
CA GLU A 319 -12.73 -4.06 2.11
C GLU A 319 -12.10 -3.02 3.03
N ILE A 320 -11.43 -1.99 2.48
CA ILE A 320 -10.95 -0.84 3.26
C ILE A 320 -12.16 -0.09 3.86
N ALA A 321 -13.17 0.26 3.06
CA ALA A 321 -14.36 0.93 3.56
C ALA A 321 -15.05 0.12 4.68
N ARG A 322 -15.10 -1.21 4.56
CA ARG A 322 -15.61 -2.10 5.62
C ARG A 322 -14.77 -2.02 6.90
N ALA A 323 -13.44 -2.00 6.78
CA ALA A 323 -12.54 -1.84 7.94
C ALA A 323 -12.75 -0.48 8.62
N LEU A 324 -12.91 0.58 7.83
CA LEU A 324 -13.14 1.95 8.29
C LEU A 324 -14.50 2.10 8.97
N LEU A 325 -15.59 1.65 8.35
CA LEU A 325 -16.95 1.71 8.91
C LEU A 325 -17.10 0.86 10.17
N SER A 326 -16.38 -0.26 10.26
CA SER A 326 -16.34 -1.10 11.46
C SER A 326 -15.47 -0.49 12.58
N GLN A 327 -14.85 0.67 12.33
CA GLN A 327 -13.97 1.36 13.26
C GLN A 327 -12.83 0.47 13.77
N TYR A 328 -12.35 -0.44 12.92
CA TYR A 328 -11.30 -1.42 13.28
C TYR A 328 -10.00 -0.73 13.72
N HIS A 329 -9.77 0.46 13.21
CA HIS A 329 -8.66 1.36 13.53
C HIS A 329 -8.88 2.16 14.85
N GLY A 330 -9.97 1.94 15.58
CA GLY A 330 -10.22 2.58 16.88
C GLY A 330 -10.70 4.03 16.84
N ARG A 331 -11.47 4.44 15.80
CA ARG A 331 -11.97 5.81 15.57
C ARG A 331 -10.89 6.89 15.41
N ARG A 332 -9.68 6.48 15.03
CA ARG A 332 -8.56 7.38 14.75
C ARG A 332 -8.71 7.99 13.36
N PRO A 333 -8.41 9.28 13.14
CA PRO A 333 -8.39 9.86 11.81
C PRO A 333 -7.49 9.09 10.85
N VAL A 334 -7.98 8.82 9.65
CA VAL A 334 -7.27 8.07 8.61
C VAL A 334 -6.82 9.00 7.49
N THR A 335 -5.54 8.90 7.12
CA THR A 335 -4.98 9.51 5.92
C THR A 335 -4.76 8.44 4.85
N LEU A 336 -5.25 8.68 3.64
CA LEU A 336 -5.05 7.79 2.49
C LEU A 336 -4.09 8.45 1.49
N VAL A 337 -3.02 7.75 1.13
CA VAL A 337 -2.05 8.23 0.14
C VAL A 337 -1.92 7.18 -0.94
N ALA A 338 -2.16 7.56 -2.19
CA ALA A 338 -2.10 6.63 -3.31
C ALA A 338 -1.45 7.27 -4.54
N TYR A 339 -0.84 6.44 -5.39
CA TYR A 339 -0.38 6.87 -6.71
C TYR A 339 -0.91 5.96 -7.82
N SER A 340 -1.01 6.48 -9.05
CA SER A 340 -1.39 5.73 -10.25
C SER A 340 -2.65 4.87 -10.02
N ALA A 341 -2.64 3.58 -10.38
CA ALA A 341 -3.80 2.69 -10.22
C ALA A 341 -4.29 2.54 -8.76
N GLY A 342 -3.46 2.86 -7.76
CA GLY A 342 -3.86 2.88 -6.35
C GLY A 342 -4.94 3.93 -6.06
N ALA A 343 -5.06 4.96 -6.90
CA ALA A 343 -6.14 5.95 -6.78
C ALA A 343 -7.53 5.34 -7.02
N TYR A 344 -7.66 4.25 -7.80
CA TYR A 344 -8.94 3.55 -7.95
C TYR A 344 -9.40 2.91 -6.64
N VAL A 345 -8.45 2.42 -5.82
CA VAL A 345 -8.74 1.85 -4.50
C VAL A 345 -9.31 2.93 -3.61
N VAL A 346 -8.63 4.08 -3.53
CA VAL A 346 -9.08 5.23 -2.73
C VAL A 346 -10.43 5.75 -3.22
N GLN A 347 -10.62 5.90 -4.54
CA GLN A 347 -11.90 6.29 -5.11
C GLN A 347 -13.00 5.36 -4.63
N SER A 348 -12.82 4.04 -4.80
CA SER A 348 -13.83 3.06 -4.39
C SER A 348 -14.09 3.08 -2.88
N THR A 349 -13.05 3.26 -2.05
CA THR A 349 -13.20 3.43 -0.60
C THR A 349 -14.05 4.65 -0.26
N LEU A 350 -13.72 5.83 -0.79
CA LEU A 350 -14.44 7.08 -0.49
C LEU A 350 -15.88 7.04 -1.00
N MET A 351 -16.12 6.47 -2.19
CA MET A 351 -17.48 6.29 -2.71
C MET A 351 -18.32 5.39 -1.81
N LYS A 352 -17.77 4.27 -1.32
CA LYS A 352 -18.47 3.38 -0.40
C LYS A 352 -18.70 4.00 0.99
N LEU A 353 -17.82 4.90 1.44
CA LEU A 353 -18.06 5.70 2.64
C LEU A 353 -19.19 6.71 2.41
N HIS A 354 -19.20 7.40 1.26
CA HIS A 354 -20.26 8.33 0.91
C HIS A 354 -21.62 7.64 0.82
N GLU A 355 -21.70 6.46 0.21
CA GLU A 355 -22.90 5.60 0.18
C GLU A 355 -23.38 5.19 1.57
N ALA A 356 -22.49 5.13 2.57
CA ALA A 356 -22.84 4.84 3.96
C ALA A 356 -23.46 6.04 4.71
N GLY A 357 -23.54 7.21 4.07
CA GLY A 357 -24.10 8.45 4.63
C GLY A 357 -23.33 8.93 5.85
N ASP A 358 -24.05 9.34 6.90
CA ASP A 358 -23.47 9.87 8.15
C ASP A 358 -22.45 8.92 8.81
N LYS A 359 -22.55 7.61 8.57
CA LYS A 359 -21.60 6.62 9.11
C LYS A 359 -20.23 6.68 8.45
N GLY A 360 -20.14 7.18 7.22
CA GLY A 360 -18.90 7.30 6.46
C GLY A 360 -18.17 8.63 6.65
N GLN A 361 -18.77 9.59 7.36
CA GLN A 361 -18.17 10.89 7.68
C GLN A 361 -17.25 10.78 8.91
N ASP A 362 -16.38 11.78 9.11
CA ASP A 362 -15.47 11.90 10.27
C ASP A 362 -14.50 10.72 10.47
N ILE A 363 -14.24 9.92 9.42
CA ILE A 363 -13.25 8.82 9.46
C ILE A 363 -11.98 9.21 8.69
N VAL A 364 -12.14 9.64 7.44
CA VAL A 364 -11.02 10.03 6.60
C VAL A 364 -10.73 11.51 6.85
N ASP A 365 -9.54 11.77 7.38
CA ASP A 365 -9.04 13.13 7.57
C ASP A 365 -8.48 13.64 6.26
N SER A 366 -7.44 13.00 5.72
CA SER A 366 -6.70 13.54 4.59
C SER A 366 -6.52 12.52 3.46
N VAL A 367 -6.49 13.00 2.22
CA VAL A 367 -6.31 12.18 1.02
C VAL A 367 -5.29 12.83 0.09
N VAL A 368 -4.34 12.03 -0.40
CA VAL A 368 -3.35 12.44 -1.39
C VAL A 368 -3.37 11.47 -2.56
N LEU A 369 -3.66 11.97 -3.76
CA LEU A 369 -3.66 11.18 -4.99
C LEU A 369 -2.60 11.70 -5.95
N ILE A 370 -1.65 10.84 -6.34
CA ILE A 370 -0.52 11.20 -7.21
C ILE A 370 -0.65 10.55 -8.58
N SER A 371 -0.69 11.36 -9.64
CA SER A 371 -0.92 10.91 -11.03
C SER A 371 -2.14 9.98 -11.14
N ALA A 372 -3.27 10.46 -10.62
CA ALA A 372 -4.50 9.67 -10.49
C ALA A 372 -5.18 9.45 -11.86
N PRO A 373 -5.41 8.21 -12.31
CA PRO A 373 -6.16 7.89 -13.52
C PRO A 373 -7.68 8.03 -13.32
N LEU A 374 -8.12 9.08 -12.63
CA LEU A 374 -9.51 9.37 -12.34
C LEU A 374 -10.02 10.49 -13.24
N SER A 375 -11.32 10.50 -13.54
CA SER A 375 -11.97 11.67 -14.11
C SER A 375 -11.72 12.90 -13.24
N ASN A 376 -11.43 14.06 -13.84
CA ASN A 376 -11.33 15.34 -13.14
C ASN A 376 -12.70 16.03 -12.95
N SER A 377 -13.80 15.35 -13.29
CA SER A 377 -15.14 15.89 -13.22
C SER A 377 -15.59 16.14 -11.77
N ARG A 378 -16.43 17.16 -11.58
CA ARG A 378 -17.08 17.42 -10.30
C ARG A 378 -17.93 16.22 -9.83
N GLU A 379 -18.54 15.49 -10.76
CA GLU A 379 -19.34 14.29 -10.47
C GLU A 379 -18.51 13.20 -9.77
N THR A 380 -17.23 13.07 -10.14
CA THR A 380 -16.32 12.11 -9.48
C THR A 380 -15.85 12.62 -8.12
N TRP A 381 -15.48 13.90 -8.02
CA TRP A 381 -14.77 14.42 -6.84
C TRP A 381 -15.68 14.97 -5.74
N ALA A 382 -16.87 15.47 -6.05
CA ALA A 382 -17.77 16.03 -5.04
C ALA A 382 -18.22 14.97 -4.01
N PRO A 383 -18.67 13.76 -4.38
CA PRO A 383 -19.04 12.73 -3.40
C PRO A 383 -17.86 12.29 -2.54
N MET A 384 -16.67 12.13 -3.15
CA MET A 384 -15.45 11.80 -2.41
C MET A 384 -15.08 12.90 -1.42
N ARG A 385 -15.25 14.17 -1.79
CA ARG A 385 -14.91 15.31 -0.94
C ARG A 385 -15.82 15.42 0.30
N GLU A 386 -17.09 15.00 0.21
CA GLU A 386 -18.04 15.05 1.32
C GLU A 386 -17.64 14.17 2.52
N VAL A 387 -16.87 13.10 2.30
CA VAL A 387 -16.43 12.17 3.35
C VAL A 387 -14.98 12.38 3.81
N VAL A 388 -14.28 13.36 3.25
CA VAL A 388 -12.92 13.74 3.66
C VAL A 388 -13.01 15.03 4.46
N SER A 389 -12.56 15.01 5.72
CA SER A 389 -12.75 16.14 6.63
C SER A 389 -11.67 17.22 6.44
N GLY A 390 -10.43 16.79 6.31
CA GLY A 390 -9.22 17.59 6.14
C GLY A 390 -8.83 17.76 4.67
N ARG A 391 -7.53 17.64 4.37
CA ARG A 391 -6.98 17.98 3.05
C ARG A 391 -7.29 16.91 2.02
N PHE A 392 -7.63 17.35 0.81
CA PHE A 392 -7.74 16.45 -0.32
C PHE A 392 -6.90 17.01 -1.47
N ILE A 393 -5.75 16.38 -1.70
CA ILE A 393 -4.71 16.83 -2.62
C ILE A 393 -4.74 15.97 -3.88
N ASN A 394 -4.94 16.62 -5.02
CA ASN A 394 -4.68 16.07 -6.35
C ASN A 394 -3.30 16.52 -6.83
N VAL A 395 -2.37 15.58 -6.93
CA VAL A 395 -1.03 15.80 -7.49
C VAL A 395 -1.03 15.33 -8.93
N TYR A 396 -0.86 16.27 -9.86
CA TYR A 396 -0.94 16.01 -11.29
C TYR A 396 0.37 16.30 -12.00
N VAL A 397 0.63 15.54 -13.06
CA VAL A 397 1.83 15.62 -13.89
C VAL A 397 1.35 15.96 -15.32
N PRO A 398 1.40 17.24 -15.73
CA PRO A 398 0.81 17.69 -17.00
C PRO A 398 1.38 17.00 -18.24
N ASP A 399 2.65 16.64 -18.17
CA ASP A 399 3.45 16.04 -19.23
C ASP A 399 3.62 14.52 -19.08
N ASP A 400 2.74 13.88 -18.29
CA ASP A 400 2.71 12.43 -18.13
C ASP A 400 2.20 11.74 -19.39
N TRP A 401 3.13 11.54 -20.33
CA TRP A 401 2.85 10.89 -21.59
C TRP A 401 2.39 9.45 -21.39
N MET A 402 2.82 8.77 -20.31
CA MET A 402 2.51 7.37 -20.06
C MET A 402 1.05 7.22 -19.62
N LEU A 403 0.63 8.02 -18.63
CA LEU A 403 -0.77 8.08 -18.23
C LEU A 403 -1.67 8.54 -19.39
N MET A 404 -1.25 9.56 -20.14
CA MET A 404 -1.97 10.04 -21.32
C MET A 404 -2.13 8.95 -22.38
N PHE A 405 -1.06 8.19 -22.63
CA PHE A 405 -1.02 7.13 -23.62
C PHE A 405 -2.00 6.00 -23.26
N PHE A 406 -1.95 5.50 -22.03
CA PHE A 406 -2.86 4.43 -21.58
C PHE A 406 -4.32 4.85 -21.64
N TYR A 407 -4.63 6.06 -21.18
CA TYR A 407 -5.99 6.53 -21.16
C TYR A 407 -6.58 6.80 -22.55
N LYS A 408 -5.79 7.44 -23.43
CA LYS A 408 -6.23 7.72 -24.81
C LYS A 408 -6.37 6.46 -25.65
N LEU A 409 -5.52 5.45 -25.43
CA LEU A 409 -5.61 4.18 -26.13
C LEU A 409 -6.85 3.38 -25.75
N GLN A 410 -7.20 3.35 -24.47
CA GLN A 410 -8.34 2.59 -23.98
C GLN A 410 -9.69 3.20 -24.38
N SER A 411 -9.69 4.25 -25.20
CA SER A 411 -10.91 4.91 -25.71
C SER A 411 -11.87 5.32 -24.59
N VAL A 412 -11.34 5.53 -23.37
CA VAL A 412 -12.10 6.10 -22.26
C VAL A 412 -12.27 7.56 -22.61
N ASP A 413 -13.44 7.89 -23.15
CA ASP A 413 -13.90 9.21 -23.60
C ASP A 413 -12.77 10.24 -23.70
N THR A 414 -12.24 10.45 -24.92
CA THR A 414 -11.10 11.35 -25.17
C THR A 414 -11.39 12.82 -24.84
N THR A 415 -12.65 13.15 -24.48
CA THR A 415 -13.07 14.45 -23.97
C THR A 415 -12.98 14.56 -22.45
N LEU A 416 -12.89 13.44 -21.73
CA LEU A 416 -12.80 13.38 -20.28
C LEU A 416 -11.39 13.78 -19.82
N GLY A 417 -11.34 14.79 -18.96
CA GLY A 417 -10.10 15.18 -18.33
C GLY A 417 -9.67 14.17 -17.26
N LEU A 418 -8.38 13.83 -17.25
CA LEU A 418 -7.77 13.07 -16.16
C LEU A 418 -7.23 13.98 -15.05
N ALA A 419 -7.56 13.65 -13.80
CA ALA A 419 -7.06 14.34 -12.62
C ALA A 419 -5.53 14.21 -12.47
N GLY A 420 -4.94 13.10 -12.92
CA GLY A 420 -3.49 12.92 -12.93
C GLY A 420 -2.75 13.77 -13.97
N LEU A 421 -3.45 14.34 -14.95
CA LEU A 421 -2.87 15.20 -15.99
C LEU A 421 -3.19 16.68 -15.82
N GLN A 422 -4.21 17.01 -15.02
CA GLN A 422 -4.71 18.38 -14.94
C GLN A 422 -5.44 18.64 -13.62
N PRO A 423 -5.65 19.90 -13.23
CA PRO A 423 -6.34 20.22 -12.00
C PRO A 423 -7.81 19.76 -12.02
N VAL A 424 -8.31 19.43 -10.84
CA VAL A 424 -9.72 19.14 -10.55
C VAL A 424 -10.42 20.45 -10.21
N ALA A 425 -11.48 20.78 -10.93
CA ALA A 425 -12.26 21.99 -10.74
C ALA A 425 -13.23 21.88 -9.54
N HIS A 426 -12.69 21.83 -8.33
CA HIS A 426 -13.46 21.77 -7.09
C HIS A 426 -12.80 22.62 -5.99
N GLU A 427 -13.56 23.49 -5.33
CA GLU A 427 -13.04 24.54 -4.41
C GLU A 427 -12.28 23.98 -3.20
N HIS A 428 -12.65 22.79 -2.74
CA HIS A 428 -12.01 22.11 -1.60
C HIS A 428 -11.01 21.01 -2.00
N ILE A 429 -10.53 21.03 -3.26
CA ILE A 429 -9.46 20.14 -3.72
C ILE A 429 -8.20 20.98 -3.96
N GLU A 430 -7.14 20.64 -3.24
CA GLU A 430 -5.81 21.23 -3.45
C GLU A 430 -5.18 20.60 -4.69
N ASN A 431 -4.77 21.41 -5.66
CA ASN A 431 -4.18 20.93 -6.90
C ASN A 431 -2.70 21.30 -6.96
N VAL A 432 -1.83 20.30 -7.05
CA VAL A 432 -0.38 20.48 -7.06
C VAL A 432 0.21 19.90 -8.34
N ALA A 433 0.91 20.73 -9.12
CA ALA A 433 1.55 20.31 -10.36
C ALA A 433 3.00 19.86 -10.10
N LEU A 434 3.40 18.72 -10.68
CA LEU A 434 4.79 18.25 -10.71
C LEU A 434 5.27 18.04 -12.15
N PRO A 435 5.48 19.13 -12.93
CA PRO A 435 5.94 19.02 -14.31
C PRO A 435 7.33 18.36 -14.39
N GLY A 436 7.56 17.53 -15.39
CA GLY A 436 8.84 16.83 -15.62
C GLY A 436 9.04 15.56 -14.79
N LEU A 437 8.13 15.24 -13.87
CA LEU A 437 8.16 13.97 -13.15
C LEU A 437 7.77 12.83 -14.10
N LYS A 438 8.65 11.84 -14.26
CA LYS A 438 8.31 10.64 -15.07
C LYS A 438 7.40 9.71 -14.26
N HIS A 439 6.32 9.19 -14.85
CA HIS A 439 5.37 8.29 -14.18
C HIS A 439 6.06 7.10 -13.48
N ALA A 440 6.95 6.40 -14.20
CA ALA A 440 7.71 5.27 -13.66
C ALA A 440 8.73 5.64 -12.56
N LYS A 441 8.96 6.94 -12.35
CA LYS A 441 9.85 7.50 -11.31
C LYS A 441 9.08 8.05 -10.11
N ILE A 442 7.75 7.96 -10.07
CA ILE A 442 6.96 8.31 -8.89
C ILE A 442 7.45 7.57 -7.63
N PRO A 443 7.69 6.24 -7.65
CA PRO A 443 8.23 5.54 -6.48
C PRO A 443 9.56 6.11 -5.95
N ASP A 444 10.49 6.42 -6.85
CA ASP A 444 11.82 6.96 -6.49
C ASP A 444 11.75 8.35 -5.84
N ASN A 445 10.72 9.14 -6.19
CA ASN A 445 10.56 10.52 -5.74
C ASN A 445 9.52 10.65 -4.61
N MET A 446 8.93 9.54 -4.15
CA MET A 446 7.79 9.58 -3.21
C MET A 446 8.11 10.34 -1.92
N ALA A 447 9.29 10.12 -1.33
CA ALA A 447 9.71 10.85 -0.12
C ALA A 447 9.78 12.36 -0.38
N ASP A 448 10.36 12.77 -1.51
CA ASP A 448 10.46 14.19 -1.86
C ASP A 448 9.09 14.81 -2.18
N ILE A 449 8.20 14.05 -2.81
CA ILE A 449 6.82 14.47 -3.08
C ILE A 449 6.08 14.69 -1.76
N LEU A 450 6.09 13.73 -0.84
CA LEU A 450 5.39 13.86 0.43
C LEU A 450 5.96 14.99 1.31
N ALA A 451 7.27 15.19 1.29
CA ALA A 451 7.94 16.33 1.92
C ALA A 451 7.46 17.66 1.32
N TYR A 452 7.41 17.76 -0.01
CA TYR A 452 6.97 18.95 -0.72
C TYR A 452 5.51 19.33 -0.42
N LEU A 453 4.64 18.32 -0.27
CA LEU A 453 3.22 18.52 0.06
C LEU A 453 2.98 18.91 1.53
N GLY A 454 4.01 18.90 2.38
CA GLY A 454 3.89 19.13 3.82
C GLY A 454 3.13 18.01 4.54
N VAL A 455 2.91 16.87 3.90
CA VAL A 455 2.22 15.71 4.50
C VAL A 455 3.09 15.09 5.60
N GLU A 456 4.41 15.25 5.52
CA GLU A 456 5.34 14.86 6.59
C GLU A 456 5.13 15.62 7.91
N ASP A 457 4.63 16.86 7.85
CA ASP A 457 4.43 17.71 9.04
C ASP A 457 3.02 17.54 9.66
N GLU A 458 2.04 17.06 8.90
CA GLU A 458 0.73 16.59 9.40
C GLU A 458 0.83 15.21 10.05
N ILE A 459 1.91 14.49 9.74
CA ILE A 459 2.42 13.34 10.49
C ILE A 459 3.24 13.83 11.72
N LYS A 460 2.77 14.89 12.38
CA LYS A 460 3.13 15.33 13.76
C LYS A 460 1.97 15.16 14.74
#